data_AF-A0A6N1X4L8-F1
#
_entry.id   AF-A0A6N1X4L8-F1
#
_cell.length_a   1.000
_cell.length_b   1.000
_cell.length_c   1.000
_cell.angle_alpha   90.00
_cell.angle_beta   90.00
_cell.angle_gamma   90.00
#
_symmetry.space_group_name_H-M   'P 1'
#
loop_
_entity.id
_entity.type
_entity.pdbx_description
1 polymer ?
#
loop_
_entity_poly.entity_id
_entity_poly.type
_entity_poly.pdbx_seq_one_letter_code
_entity_poly.pdbx_strand_id
1 'polypeptide(L)'
;MQPPDKGDVQLLIQVGFLAAGRGDVAAALRIFEALAVLRPEQAFAFVGLGSALMNAGRAGEAVQRLQAVSLPPGAEADMLDSFKALALQLAGRHSESRSLLRQLVLRAGSVARSPGARLAARLLGEASDKPPIPAGAAPWRPAPRAVPFS
;
A
#
# COMPACT_ATOMS: atom_id res chain seq x y z
N MET A 1 6.83 -27.57 -22.30
CA MET A 1 6.44 -27.21 -20.92
C MET A 1 5.28 -26.24 -21.05
N GLN A 2 4.11 -26.58 -20.51
CA GLN A 2 2.92 -25.71 -20.58
C GLN A 2 3.15 -24.49 -19.69
N PRO A 3 2.92 -23.25 -20.16
CA PRO A 3 3.02 -22.09 -19.28
C PRO A 3 2.02 -22.23 -18.12
N PRO A 4 2.37 -21.76 -16.92
CA PRO A 4 1.51 -21.87 -15.75
C PRO A 4 0.15 -21.23 -16.01
N ASP A 5 -0.90 -21.92 -15.59
CA ASP A 5 -2.26 -21.42 -15.73
C ASP A 5 -2.60 -20.39 -14.63
N LYS A 6 -3.84 -19.91 -14.60
CA LYS A 6 -4.28 -18.92 -13.60
C LYS A 6 -4.21 -19.46 -12.17
N GLY A 7 -4.47 -20.75 -11.97
CA GLY A 7 -4.38 -21.42 -10.68
C GLY A 7 -2.94 -21.53 -10.20
N ASP A 8 -2.03 -21.92 -11.10
CA ASP A 8 -0.60 -21.97 -10.82
C ASP A 8 -0.03 -20.61 -10.41
N VAL A 9 -0.43 -19.55 -11.13
CA VAL A 9 -0.04 -18.16 -10.80
C VAL A 9 -0.56 -17.77 -9.42
N GLN A 10 -1.81 -18.08 -9.10
CA GLN A 10 -2.39 -17.76 -7.79
C GLN A 10 -1.66 -18.49 -6.66
N LEU A 11 -1.31 -19.76 -6.86
CA LEU A 11 -0.56 -20.54 -5.88
C LEU A 11 0.85 -19.98 -5.68
N LEU A 12 1.55 -19.63 -6.77
CA LEU A 12 2.86 -19.00 -6.71
C LEU A 12 2.82 -17.68 -5.94
N ILE A 13 1.78 -16.87 -6.14
CA ILE A 13 1.58 -15.63 -5.36
C ILE A 13 1.46 -15.94 -3.87
N GLN A 14 0.62 -16.90 -3.49
CA GLN A 14 0.43 -17.28 -2.09
C GLN A 14 1.71 -17.80 -1.43
N VAL A 15 2.44 -18.69 -2.12
CA VAL A 15 3.72 -19.23 -1.64
C VAL A 15 4.78 -18.13 -1.52
N GLY A 16 4.84 -17.21 -2.50
CA GLY A 16 5.75 -16.07 -2.47
C GLY A 16 5.53 -15.17 -1.25
N PHE A 17 4.28 -14.82 -0.94
CA PHE A 17 3.96 -14.03 0.25
C PHE A 17 4.24 -14.79 1.56
N LEU A 18 3.99 -16.10 1.59
CA LEU A 18 4.33 -16.93 2.75
C LEU A 18 5.84 -16.96 3.01
N ALA A 19 6.65 -17.12 1.95
CA ALA A 19 8.11 -17.06 2.04
C ALA A 19 8.59 -15.69 2.55
N ALA A 20 8.03 -14.61 2.02
CA ALA A 20 8.33 -13.24 2.46
C ALA A 20 7.98 -13.02 3.95
N GLY A 21 6.86 -13.56 4.43
CA GLY A 21 6.45 -13.46 5.83
C GLY A 21 7.33 -14.28 6.79
N ARG A 22 7.91 -15.38 6.31
CA ARG A 22 8.87 -16.21 7.07
C ARG A 22 10.30 -15.67 7.06
N GLY A 23 10.55 -14.59 6.32
CA GLY A 23 11.89 -14.05 6.13
C GLY A 23 12.76 -14.86 5.17
N ASP A 24 12.19 -15.80 4.40
CA ASP A 24 12.90 -16.46 3.30
C ASP A 24 12.89 -15.54 2.07
N VAL A 25 13.70 -14.50 2.16
CA VAL A 25 13.81 -13.43 1.16
C VAL A 25 14.23 -14.01 -0.18
N ALA A 26 15.15 -14.98 -0.19
CA ALA A 26 15.68 -15.55 -1.42
C ALA A 26 14.60 -16.31 -2.19
N ALA A 27 13.82 -17.16 -1.51
CA ALA A 27 12.71 -17.87 -2.16
C ALA A 27 11.63 -16.90 -2.64
N ALA A 28 11.25 -15.92 -1.81
CA ALA A 28 10.25 -14.92 -2.19
C ALA A 28 10.66 -14.12 -3.43
N LEU A 29 11.92 -13.65 -3.48
CA LEU A 29 12.45 -12.92 -4.62
C LEU A 29 12.40 -13.76 -5.90
N ARG A 30 12.86 -15.01 -5.86
CA ARG A 30 12.83 -15.91 -7.02
C ARG A 30 11.42 -16.11 -7.57
N ILE A 31 10.44 -16.32 -6.68
CA ILE A 31 9.04 -16.52 -7.06
C ILE A 31 8.49 -15.27 -7.73
N PHE A 32 8.66 -14.11 -7.11
CA PHE A 32 8.11 -12.87 -7.63
C PHE A 32 8.86 -12.34 -8.88
N GLU A 33 10.15 -12.62 -9.02
CA GLU A 33 10.91 -12.36 -10.27
C GLU A 33 10.36 -13.21 -11.42
N ALA A 34 10.07 -14.49 -11.19
CA ALA A 34 9.42 -15.33 -12.19
C ALA A 34 8.01 -14.82 -12.55
N LEU A 35 7.23 -14.40 -11.55
CA LEU A 35 5.91 -13.81 -11.78
C LEU A 35 5.97 -12.49 -12.56
N ALA A 36 7.00 -11.67 -12.33
CA ALA A 36 7.22 -10.42 -13.08
C ALA A 36 7.54 -10.69 -14.55
N VAL A 37 8.26 -11.78 -14.86
CA VAL A 37 8.49 -12.22 -16.25
C VAL A 37 7.19 -12.69 -16.90
N LEU A 38 6.35 -13.42 -16.16
CA LEU A 38 5.09 -13.97 -16.68
C LEU A 38 4.00 -12.91 -16.86
N ARG A 39 3.97 -11.89 -16.01
CA ARG A 39 2.93 -10.84 -15.95
C ARG A 39 3.59 -9.47 -15.69
N PRO A 40 4.32 -8.90 -16.66
CA PRO A 40 5.13 -7.70 -16.46
C PRO A 40 4.32 -6.43 -16.17
N GLU A 41 3.03 -6.43 -16.48
CA GLU A 41 2.14 -5.28 -16.25
C GLU A 41 1.33 -5.36 -14.96
N GLN A 42 1.52 -6.41 -14.16
CA GLN A 42 0.78 -6.59 -12.90
C GLN A 42 1.63 -6.20 -11.70
N ALA A 43 1.10 -5.32 -10.85
CA ALA A 43 1.81 -4.77 -9.71
C ALA A 43 2.11 -5.84 -8.66
N PHE A 44 1.29 -6.88 -8.52
CA PHE A 44 1.44 -7.89 -7.47
C PHE A 44 2.84 -8.52 -7.44
N ALA A 45 3.48 -8.72 -8.59
CA ALA A 45 4.81 -9.33 -8.66
C ALA A 45 5.85 -8.39 -8.03
N PHE A 46 5.84 -7.12 -8.43
CA PHE A 46 6.74 -6.10 -7.91
C PHE A 46 6.45 -5.77 -6.45
N VAL A 47 5.17 -5.68 -6.08
CA VAL A 47 4.71 -5.52 -4.70
C VAL A 47 5.21 -6.65 -3.82
N GLY A 48 5.20 -7.89 -4.31
CA GLY A 48 5.79 -9.05 -3.64
C GLY A 48 7.30 -8.91 -3.42
N LEU A 49 8.05 -8.49 -4.44
CA LEU A 49 9.49 -8.21 -4.33
C LEU A 49 9.78 -7.13 -3.28
N GLY A 50 9.05 -6.01 -3.34
CA GLY A 50 9.18 -4.92 -2.38
C GLY A 50 8.86 -5.38 -0.96
N SER A 51 7.78 -6.15 -0.78
CA SER A 51 7.36 -6.67 0.52
C SER A 51 8.40 -7.61 1.12
N ALA A 52 8.96 -8.53 0.32
CA ALA A 52 10.01 -9.43 0.77
C ALA A 52 11.26 -8.68 1.26
N LEU A 53 11.69 -7.66 0.52
CA LEU A 53 12.84 -6.83 0.89
C LEU A 53 12.55 -5.96 2.12
N MET A 54 11.37 -5.35 2.21
CA MET A 54 10.97 -4.56 3.37
C MET A 54 10.89 -5.40 4.65
N ASN A 55 10.29 -6.59 4.59
CA ASN A 55 10.22 -7.52 5.72
C ASN A 55 11.61 -7.98 6.20
N ALA A 56 12.57 -8.02 5.29
CA ALA A 56 13.97 -8.34 5.58
C ALA A 56 14.77 -7.16 6.17
N GLY A 57 14.16 -5.99 6.39
CA GLY A 57 14.85 -4.76 6.78
C GLY A 57 15.68 -4.12 5.65
N ARG A 58 15.57 -4.62 4.42
CA ARG A 58 16.32 -4.16 3.24
C ARG A 58 15.52 -3.11 2.45
N ALA A 59 14.94 -2.14 3.15
CA ALA A 59 14.04 -1.16 2.57
C ALA A 59 14.70 -0.29 1.48
N GLY A 60 15.99 0.02 1.60
CA GLY A 60 16.73 0.76 0.56
C GLY A 60 16.78 0.02 -0.78
N GLU A 61 16.97 -1.29 -0.76
CA GLU A 61 16.94 -2.13 -1.97
C GLU A 61 15.53 -2.27 -2.53
N ALA A 62 14.52 -2.35 -1.66
CA ALA A 62 13.11 -2.32 -2.06
C ALA A 62 12.80 -1.06 -2.87
N VAL A 63 13.26 0.11 -2.40
CA VAL A 63 13.09 1.39 -3.13
C VAL A 63 13.72 1.31 -4.51
N GLN A 64 14.99 0.89 -4.62
CA GLN A 64 15.69 0.81 -5.90
C GLN A 64 14.96 -0.12 -6.88
N ARG A 65 14.57 -1.32 -6.42
CA ARG A 65 13.88 -2.31 -7.26
C ARG A 65 12.52 -1.82 -7.73
N LEU A 66 11.72 -1.22 -6.86
CA LEU A 66 10.40 -0.73 -7.24
C LEU A 66 10.48 0.52 -8.14
N GLN A 67 11.47 1.40 -7.94
CA GLN A 67 11.67 2.59 -8.78
C GLN A 67 12.07 2.26 -10.21
N ALA A 68 12.76 1.14 -10.43
CA ALA A 68 13.12 0.65 -11.77
C ALA A 68 11.91 0.18 -12.59
N VAL A 69 10.74 0.02 -11.97
CA VAL A 69 9.52 -0.46 -12.62
C VAL A 69 8.61 0.71 -12.98
N SER A 70 8.21 0.75 -14.25
CA SER A 70 7.21 1.68 -14.78
C SER A 70 6.02 0.88 -15.30
N LEU A 71 4.84 1.16 -14.77
CA LEU A 71 3.58 0.56 -15.21
C LEU A 71 2.70 1.61 -15.90
N PRO A 72 1.84 1.21 -16.85
CA PRO A 72 0.86 2.12 -17.43
C PRO A 72 -0.02 2.78 -16.36
N PRO A 73 -0.40 4.06 -16.53
CA PRO A 73 -1.28 4.73 -15.58
C PRO A 73 -2.57 3.94 -15.31
N GLY A 74 -2.88 3.71 -14.04
CA GLY A 74 -4.04 2.91 -13.64
C GLY A 74 -3.88 2.31 -12.25
N ALA A 75 -4.80 1.41 -11.88
CA ALA A 75 -4.84 0.82 -10.55
C ALA A 75 -3.56 0.05 -10.17
N GLU A 76 -2.92 -0.61 -11.14
CA GLU A 76 -1.65 -1.32 -10.93
C GLU A 76 -0.50 -0.34 -10.63
N ALA A 77 -0.38 0.73 -11.41
CA ALA A 77 0.61 1.78 -11.13
C ALA A 77 0.37 2.46 -9.77
N ASP A 78 -0.88 2.73 -9.40
CA ASP A 78 -1.24 3.27 -8.08
C ASP A 78 -0.82 2.33 -6.95
N MET A 79 -1.05 1.04 -7.12
CA MET A 79 -0.64 0.04 -6.13
C MET A 79 0.88 -0.02 -6.00
N LEU A 80 1.59 -0.06 -7.12
CA LEU A 80 3.05 -0.05 -7.15
C LEU A 80 3.61 1.21 -6.46
N ASP A 81 3.11 2.40 -6.79
CA ASP A 81 3.55 3.66 -6.19
C ASP A 81 3.27 3.72 -4.68
N SER A 82 2.18 3.12 -4.22
CA SER A 82 1.88 3.03 -2.78
C SER A 82 2.91 2.19 -2.04
N PHE A 83 3.37 1.09 -2.65
CA PHE A 83 4.45 0.26 -2.10
C PHE A 83 5.82 0.93 -2.22
N LYS A 84 6.09 1.71 -3.29
CA LYS A 84 7.29 2.58 -3.36
C LYS A 84 7.33 3.56 -2.20
N ALA A 85 6.20 4.21 -1.91
CA ALA A 85 6.09 5.15 -0.80
C ALA A 85 6.29 4.47 0.57
N LEU A 86 5.75 3.26 0.76
CA LEU A 86 5.97 2.47 1.97
C LEU A 86 7.45 2.10 2.14
N ALA A 87 8.11 1.65 1.06
CA ALA A 87 9.54 1.34 1.07
C ALA A 87 10.39 2.58 1.39
N LEU A 88 10.06 3.74 0.83
CA LEU A 88 10.70 5.01 1.14
C LEU A 88 10.56 5.36 2.63
N GLN A 89 9.37 5.15 3.22
CA GLN A 89 9.13 5.41 4.64
C GLN A 89 9.98 4.50 5.54
N LEU A 90 10.05 3.19 5.22
CA LEU A 90 10.87 2.23 5.97
C LEU A 90 12.37 2.46 5.79
N ALA A 91 12.79 3.04 4.66
CA ALA A 91 14.16 3.46 4.41
C ALA A 91 14.52 4.81 5.07
N GLY A 92 13.62 5.42 5.85
CA GLY A 92 13.82 6.73 6.49
C GLY A 92 13.70 7.94 5.55
N ARG A 93 13.33 7.73 4.27
CA ARG A 93 13.17 8.77 3.24
C ARG A 93 11.76 9.38 3.31
N HIS A 94 11.43 9.94 4.48
CA HIS A 94 10.07 10.38 4.82
C HIS A 94 9.54 11.53 3.94
N SER A 95 10.39 12.46 3.54
CA SER A 95 10.01 13.60 2.68
C SER A 95 9.57 13.13 1.29
N GLU A 96 10.35 12.23 0.69
CA GLU A 96 10.06 11.63 -0.62
C GLU A 96 8.82 10.77 -0.59
N SER A 97 8.68 9.92 0.44
CA SER A 97 7.46 9.13 0.68
C SER A 97 6.22 10.02 0.73
N ARG A 98 6.24 11.08 1.55
CA ARG A 98 5.11 12.03 1.66
C ARG A 98 4.80 12.75 0.36
N SER A 99 5.83 13.16 -0.38
CA SER A 99 5.63 13.81 -1.68
C SER A 99 4.93 12.89 -2.67
N LEU A 100 5.41 11.64 -2.78
CA LEU A 100 4.83 10.64 -3.67
C LEU A 100 3.38 10.31 -3.31
N LEU A 101 3.09 10.10 -2.03
CA LEU A 101 1.74 9.82 -1.56
C LEU A 101 0.77 10.96 -1.87
N ARG A 102 1.19 12.23 -1.68
CA ARG A 102 0.36 13.39 -2.02
C ARG A 102 0.07 13.46 -3.50
N GLN A 103 1.09 13.27 -4.35
CA GLN A 103 0.91 13.24 -5.80
C GLN A 103 -0.07 12.14 -6.21
N LEU A 104 0.02 10.96 -5.58
CA LEU A 104 -0.85 9.83 -5.82
C LEU A 104 -2.32 10.14 -5.46
N VAL A 105 -2.57 10.70 -4.27
CA VAL A 105 -3.93 11.10 -3.86
C VAL A 105 -4.49 12.21 -4.76
N LEU A 106 -3.67 13.20 -5.13
CA LEU A 106 -4.09 14.30 -6.00
C LEU A 106 -4.43 13.81 -7.42
N ARG A 107 -3.57 13.00 -8.05
CA ARG A 107 -3.82 12.46 -9.39
C ARG A 107 -5.01 11.50 -9.41
N ALA A 108 -5.24 10.78 -8.31
CA ALA A 108 -6.38 9.89 -8.18
C ALA A 108 -7.71 10.64 -8.12
N GLY A 109 -7.76 11.95 -7.80
CA GLY A 109 -8.95 12.83 -7.89
C GLY A 109 -10.13 12.46 -6.97
N SER A 110 -10.23 11.20 -6.54
CA SER A 110 -10.98 10.74 -5.37
C SER A 110 -10.23 9.55 -4.75
N VAL A 111 -10.15 9.51 -3.43
CA VAL A 111 -9.51 8.43 -2.65
C VAL A 111 -10.13 7.05 -2.97
N ALA A 112 -11.34 7.01 -3.53
CA ALA A 112 -12.06 5.80 -3.89
C ALA A 112 -11.59 5.12 -5.20
N ARG A 113 -10.81 5.78 -6.08
CA ARG A 113 -10.54 5.26 -7.43
C ARG A 113 -9.73 3.96 -7.50
N SER A 114 -8.79 3.72 -6.57
CA SER A 114 -8.01 2.49 -6.58
C SER A 114 -7.62 2.04 -5.16
N PRO A 115 -7.39 0.73 -4.95
CA PRO A 115 -6.83 0.22 -3.69
C PRO A 115 -5.52 0.91 -3.30
N GLY A 116 -4.66 1.23 -4.28
CA GLY A 116 -3.42 1.99 -4.06
C GLY A 116 -3.70 3.39 -3.51
N ALA A 117 -4.61 4.15 -4.12
CA ALA A 117 -4.98 5.48 -3.62
C ALA A 117 -5.51 5.47 -2.17
N ARG A 118 -6.31 4.46 -1.80
CA ARG A 118 -6.76 4.29 -0.41
C ARG A 118 -5.61 3.99 0.53
N LEU A 119 -4.68 3.11 0.15
CA LEU A 119 -3.49 2.83 0.94
C LEU A 119 -2.66 4.11 1.13
N ALA A 120 -2.48 4.88 0.06
CA ALA A 120 -1.70 6.11 0.11
C ALA A 120 -2.28 7.15 1.08
N ALA A 121 -3.61 7.36 1.06
CA ALA A 121 -4.30 8.23 1.99
C ALA A 121 -4.16 7.77 3.46
N ARG A 122 -4.20 6.44 3.69
CA ARG A 122 -3.94 5.86 5.03
C ARG A 122 -2.52 6.13 5.50
N LEU A 123 -1.52 5.97 4.63
CA LEU A 123 -0.12 6.22 4.96
C LEU A 123 0.17 7.71 5.23
N LEU A 124 -0.57 8.64 4.61
CA LEU A 124 -0.49 10.07 4.92
C LEU A 124 -1.13 10.44 6.27
N GLY A 125 -1.96 9.57 6.84
CA GLY A 125 -2.75 9.88 8.03
C GLY A 125 -4.05 10.63 7.73
N GLU A 126 -4.47 10.74 6.46
CA GLU A 126 -5.70 11.41 6.05
C GLU A 126 -6.94 10.51 6.21
N ALA A 127 -6.73 9.22 6.45
CA ALA A 127 -7.80 8.24 6.72
C ALA A 127 -8.06 8.03 8.23
N SER A 128 -7.69 9.00 9.09
CA SER A 128 -8.21 9.03 10.45
C SER A 128 -9.63 9.60 10.41
N ASP A 129 -10.56 8.69 10.66
CA ASP A 129 -12.02 8.79 10.70
C ASP A 129 -12.51 9.82 11.75
N LYS A 130 -12.28 11.11 11.50
CA LYS A 130 -13.04 12.18 12.16
C LYS A 130 -13.87 12.87 11.08
N PRO A 131 -15.21 12.73 11.09
CA PRO A 131 -16.03 13.54 10.20
C PRO A 131 -15.69 15.01 10.45
N PRO A 132 -15.68 15.86 9.40
CA PRO A 132 -15.53 17.29 9.61
C PRO A 132 -16.59 17.71 10.62
N ILE A 133 -16.14 18.31 11.74
CA ILE A 133 -17.08 18.94 12.67
C ILE A 133 -17.75 20.02 11.82
N PRO A 134 -19.07 19.96 11.56
CA PRO A 134 -19.72 20.96 10.75
C PRO A 134 -19.46 22.32 11.41
N ALA A 135 -18.95 23.27 10.62
CA ALA A 135 -18.73 24.64 11.06
C ALA A 135 -20.10 25.24 11.44
N GLY A 136 -20.48 25.12 12.71
CA GLY A 136 -21.78 25.54 13.22
C GLY A 136 -22.42 24.62 14.28
N ALA A 137 -21.91 23.43 14.55
CA ALA A 137 -22.45 22.61 15.65
C ALA A 137 -22.01 23.17 17.01
N ALA A 138 -22.95 23.84 17.69
CA ALA A 138 -22.77 24.25 19.07
C ALA A 138 -22.46 23.03 19.97
N PRO A 139 -21.55 23.14 20.95
CA PRO A 139 -21.22 22.02 21.83
C PRO A 139 -22.48 21.54 22.57
N TRP A 140 -22.71 20.24 22.53
CA TRP A 140 -23.82 19.59 23.24
C TRP A 140 -23.75 19.94 24.74
N ARG A 141 -24.86 20.44 25.28
CA ARG A 141 -25.06 20.68 26.71
C ARG A 141 -26.05 19.65 27.25
N PRO A 142 -25.66 18.79 28.22
CA PRO A 142 -26.62 17.91 28.87
C PRO A 142 -27.67 18.73 29.64
N ALA A 143 -28.92 18.28 29.62
CA ALA A 143 -29.98 18.86 30.43
C ALA A 143 -29.65 18.70 31.94
N PRO A 144 -29.96 19.70 32.79
CA PRO A 144 -29.75 19.57 34.22
C PRO A 144 -30.61 18.44 34.78
N ARG A 145 -30.01 17.61 35.64
CA ARG A 145 -30.73 16.59 36.41
C ARG A 145 -31.81 17.27 37.25
N ALA A 146 -33.07 16.90 37.03
CA ALA A 146 -34.15 17.25 37.94
C ALA A 146 -33.85 16.66 39.33
N VAL A 147 -33.69 17.53 40.32
CA VAL A 147 -33.71 17.14 41.73
C VAL A 147 -35.17 16.88 42.13
N PRO A 148 -35.50 15.73 42.74
CA PRO A 148 -36.85 15.50 43.24
C PRO A 148 -37.11 16.38 44.46
N PHE A 149 -38.25 17.09 44.48
CA PHE A 149 -38.75 17.78 45.67
C PHE A 149 -39.13 16.74 46.74
N SER A 150 -38.77 17.02 48.00
CA SER A 150 -39.25 16.31 49.19
C SER A 150 -40.67 16.73 49.54
#